data_AF-A0A7J8WSE6-F1
#
_entry.id   AF-A0A7J8WSE6-F1
#
_cell.length_a   1.000
_cell.length_b   1.000
_cell.length_c   1.000
_cell.angle_alpha   90.00
_cell.angle_beta   90.00
_cell.angle_gamma   90.00
#
_symmetry.space_group_name_H-M   'P 1'
#
loop_
_entity.id
_entity.type
_entity.pdbx_description
1 polymer ?
#
loop_
_entity_poly.entity_id
_entity_poly.type
_entity_poly.pdbx_seq_one_letter_code
_entity_poly.pdbx_strand_id
1 'polypeptide(L)'
;MEHSASRDGTTGWPTSSDYISQTLHVIDFLASRYAKHPAFLGIELLNEPSAAEVPLDTLVSYYKQGYEVVRKYSPSAYVIICQRIGSADPLELYQADIGSHNLVVDLHYYNLFDTFFVNLSAIDNIQFIYKSREAQLQALNGANGPLVFIGEWVNEWNVTSGSQSEYQDFGRAQLEVYNAASFGWAYWTLKNDRKHWDFEWNIRNNYLRLSSSEKRVFNSLRWLLLASICFYQCQILELVENWI
;
A
#
# COMPACT_ATOMS: atom_id res chain seq x y z
N MET A 1 11.46 -13.06 -13.85
CA MET A 1 10.62 -12.35 -12.87
C MET A 1 9.18 -12.66 -13.21
N GLU A 2 8.36 -13.01 -12.23
CA GLU A 2 7.03 -13.61 -12.48
C GLU A 2 5.85 -12.73 -12.07
N HIS A 3 6.11 -11.52 -11.54
CA HIS A 3 5.07 -10.53 -11.23
C HIS A 3 5.25 -9.23 -12.02
N SER A 4 6.44 -8.99 -12.59
CA SER A 4 6.72 -7.84 -13.42
C SER A 4 7.91 -8.11 -14.34
N ALA A 5 7.80 -7.68 -15.60
CA ALA A 5 8.91 -7.66 -16.54
C ALA A 5 8.50 -6.87 -17.78
N SER A 6 9.48 -6.25 -18.42
CA SER A 6 9.34 -5.88 -19.83
C SER A 6 9.26 -7.15 -20.69
N ARG A 7 8.66 -7.02 -21.87
CA ARG A 7 8.45 -8.13 -22.81
C ARG A 7 9.72 -8.95 -23.09
N ASP A 8 10.87 -8.28 -23.18
CA ASP A 8 12.14 -8.85 -23.62
C ASP A 8 13.32 -8.53 -22.69
N GLY A 9 13.06 -8.03 -21.48
CA GLY A 9 14.08 -7.65 -20.50
C GLY A 9 14.76 -6.30 -20.78
N THR A 10 14.30 -5.55 -21.78
CA THR A 10 14.80 -4.19 -22.06
C THR A 10 13.85 -3.11 -21.54
N THR A 11 14.39 -1.96 -21.15
CA THR A 11 13.61 -0.78 -20.75
C THR A 11 13.80 0.33 -21.78
N GLY A 12 13.01 0.25 -22.86
CA GLY A 12 13.04 1.23 -23.96
C GLY A 12 12.10 2.42 -23.75
N TRP A 13 11.10 2.30 -22.88
CA TRP A 13 10.03 3.30 -22.70
C TRP A 13 10.52 4.75 -22.49
N PRO A 14 11.49 5.05 -21.61
CA PRO A 14 11.93 6.43 -21.37
C PRO A 14 12.84 6.99 -22.47
N THR A 15 13.23 6.18 -23.46
CA THR A 15 14.24 6.58 -24.46
C THR A 15 13.68 7.36 -25.66
N SER A 16 12.35 7.42 -25.80
CA SER A 16 11.69 8.14 -26.89
C SER A 16 10.39 8.79 -26.43
N SER A 17 10.20 10.07 -26.80
CA SER A 17 8.93 10.77 -26.61
C SER A 17 7.77 10.06 -27.32
N ASP A 18 8.04 9.38 -28.44
CA ASP A 18 7.00 8.67 -29.19
C ASP A 18 6.43 7.50 -28.39
N TYR A 19 7.25 6.79 -27.60
CA TYR A 19 6.77 5.71 -26.74
C TYR A 19 5.91 6.25 -25.61
N ILE A 20 6.30 7.38 -25.01
CA ILE A 20 5.51 8.05 -23.98
C ILE A 20 4.18 8.55 -24.56
N SER A 21 4.20 9.17 -25.74
CA SER A 21 2.99 9.62 -26.44
C SER A 21 2.06 8.45 -26.79
N GLN A 22 2.61 7.30 -27.21
CA GLN A 22 1.81 6.09 -27.44
C GLN A 22 1.13 5.61 -26.15
N THR A 23 1.83 5.60 -25.01
CA THR A 23 1.20 5.25 -23.72
C THR A 23 0.09 6.26 -23.36
N LEU A 24 0.31 7.57 -23.53
CA LEU A 24 -0.71 8.59 -23.31
C LEU A 24 -1.94 8.41 -24.20
N HIS A 25 -1.77 8.01 -25.47
CA HIS A 25 -2.89 7.69 -26.36
C HIS A 25 -3.69 6.48 -25.86
N VAL A 26 -3.03 5.47 -25.27
CA VAL A 26 -3.72 4.34 -24.63
C VAL A 26 -4.53 4.82 -23.42
N ILE A 27 -3.96 5.67 -22.57
CA ILE A 27 -4.68 6.25 -21.42
C ILE A 27 -5.90 7.07 -21.89
N ASP A 28 -5.76 7.89 -22.93
CA ASP A 28 -6.86 8.67 -23.51
C ASP A 28 -7.98 7.76 -24.04
N PHE A 29 -7.62 6.70 -24.75
CA PHE A 29 -8.56 5.71 -25.24
C PHE A 29 -9.31 5.00 -24.09
N LEU A 30 -8.60 4.52 -23.06
CA LEU A 30 -9.22 3.84 -21.91
C LEU A 30 -10.13 4.79 -21.11
N ALA A 31 -9.65 6.00 -20.84
CA ALA A 31 -10.42 7.02 -20.12
C ALA A 31 -11.68 7.40 -20.91
N SER A 32 -11.58 7.69 -22.21
CA SER A 32 -12.74 8.04 -23.04
C SER A 32 -13.79 6.92 -23.09
N ARG A 33 -13.34 5.66 -23.08
CA ARG A 33 -14.21 4.49 -23.13
C ARG A 33 -14.92 4.19 -21.81
N TYR A 34 -14.22 4.30 -20.68
CA TYR A 34 -14.70 3.79 -19.40
C TYR A 34 -15.13 4.86 -18.38
N ALA A 35 -14.72 6.12 -18.54
CA ALA A 35 -14.95 7.20 -17.56
C ALA A 35 -16.40 7.40 -17.11
N LYS A 36 -17.38 7.06 -17.95
CA LYS A 36 -18.81 7.23 -17.66
C LYS A 36 -19.47 5.99 -17.05
N HIS A 37 -18.73 4.89 -16.95
CA HIS A 37 -19.27 3.65 -16.41
C HIS A 37 -19.33 3.72 -14.87
N PRO A 38 -20.45 3.38 -14.22
CA PRO A 38 -20.60 3.54 -12.77
C PRO A 38 -19.65 2.68 -11.93
N ALA A 39 -19.12 1.60 -12.51
CA ALA A 39 -18.11 0.74 -11.85
C ALA A 39 -16.65 1.18 -12.12
N PHE A 40 -16.42 2.26 -12.86
CA PHE A 40 -15.08 2.73 -13.17
C PHE A 40 -14.53 3.57 -12.02
N LEU A 41 -13.58 2.99 -11.27
CA LEU A 41 -12.94 3.64 -10.13
C LEU A 41 -11.85 4.63 -10.56
N GLY A 42 -10.98 4.22 -11.49
CA GLY A 42 -9.80 4.97 -11.87
C GLY A 42 -8.93 4.25 -12.89
N ILE A 43 -7.80 4.87 -13.23
CA ILE A 43 -6.75 4.30 -14.09
C ILE A 43 -5.41 4.47 -13.40
N GLU A 44 -4.64 3.39 -13.37
CA GLU A 44 -3.21 3.44 -13.10
C GLU A 44 -2.43 3.73 -14.38
N LEU A 45 -1.56 4.75 -14.32
CA LEU A 45 -0.90 5.28 -15.52
C LEU A 45 0.25 4.41 -16.01
N LEU A 46 1.01 3.80 -15.10
CA LEU A 46 2.14 2.95 -15.44
C LEU A 46 2.50 2.08 -14.22
N ASN A 47 2.60 0.77 -14.45
CA ASN A 47 3.01 -0.19 -13.43
C ASN A 47 4.54 -0.23 -13.29
N GLU A 48 5.02 -0.23 -12.05
CA GLU A 48 6.41 -0.50 -11.64
C GLU A 48 7.54 0.12 -12.51
N PRO A 49 7.59 1.44 -12.70
CA PRO A 49 8.73 2.06 -13.37
C PRO A 49 10.04 1.78 -12.61
N SER A 50 11.09 1.33 -13.29
CA SER A 50 12.39 1.03 -12.66
C SER A 50 13.09 2.32 -12.20
N ALA A 51 13.47 2.40 -10.92
CA ALA A 51 14.23 3.54 -10.38
C ALA A 51 15.61 3.70 -11.04
N ALA A 52 16.19 2.60 -11.51
CA ALA A 52 17.50 2.58 -12.16
C ALA A 52 17.46 3.00 -13.64
N GLU A 53 16.33 2.78 -14.32
CA GLU A 53 16.25 2.94 -15.78
C GLU A 53 15.30 4.06 -16.22
N VAL A 54 14.34 4.44 -15.38
CA VAL A 54 13.36 5.50 -15.69
C VAL A 54 13.72 6.77 -14.89
N PRO A 55 14.17 7.85 -15.56
CA PRO A 55 14.45 9.12 -14.91
C PRO A 55 13.19 9.71 -14.28
N LEU A 56 13.31 10.22 -13.04
CA LEU A 56 12.20 10.78 -12.28
C LEU A 56 11.48 11.92 -13.04
N ASP A 57 12.23 12.85 -13.62
CA ASP A 57 11.64 13.98 -14.36
C ASP A 57 10.81 13.53 -15.57
N THR A 58 11.26 12.47 -16.25
CA THR A 58 10.52 11.88 -17.38
C THR A 58 9.22 11.25 -16.87
N LEU A 59 9.29 10.53 -15.76
CA LEU A 59 8.12 9.89 -15.14
C LEU A 59 7.10 10.92 -14.62
N VAL A 60 7.55 11.95 -13.90
CA VAL A 60 6.70 13.02 -13.39
C VAL A 60 6.03 13.78 -14.54
N SER A 61 6.77 14.08 -15.60
CA SER A 61 6.21 14.70 -16.81
C SER A 61 5.12 13.83 -17.46
N TYR A 62 5.35 12.52 -17.55
CA TYR A 62 4.35 11.59 -18.04
C TYR A 62 3.11 11.54 -17.13
N TYR A 63 3.30 11.46 -15.81
CA TYR A 63 2.19 11.42 -14.85
C TYR A 63 1.32 12.68 -14.87
N LYS A 64 1.93 13.87 -14.99
CA LYS A 64 1.18 15.13 -15.17
C LYS A 64 0.33 15.11 -16.43
N GLN A 65 0.90 14.67 -17.54
CA GLN A 65 0.16 14.57 -18.81
C GLN A 65 -0.96 13.53 -18.74
N GLY A 66 -0.70 12.36 -18.16
CA GLY A 66 -1.69 11.30 -17.98
C GLY A 66 -2.84 11.72 -17.06
N TYR A 67 -2.53 12.46 -15.98
CA TYR A 67 -3.53 13.07 -15.10
C TYR A 67 -4.49 13.98 -15.88
N GLU A 68 -3.95 14.92 -16.67
CA GLU A 68 -4.76 15.82 -17.51
C GLU A 68 -5.58 15.06 -18.55
N VAL A 69 -5.02 14.00 -19.16
CA VAL A 69 -5.75 13.14 -20.10
C VAL A 69 -6.96 12.49 -19.45
N VAL A 70 -6.83 11.92 -18.24
CA VAL A 70 -7.97 11.34 -17.51
C VAL A 70 -9.00 12.42 -17.14
N ARG A 71 -8.54 13.61 -16.72
CA ARG A 71 -9.41 14.72 -16.32
C ARG A 71 -10.26 15.28 -17.46
N LYS A 72 -9.86 15.12 -18.74
CA LYS A 72 -10.72 15.43 -19.90
C LYS A 72 -12.06 14.66 -19.87
N TYR A 73 -12.06 13.44 -19.33
CA TYR A 73 -13.21 12.53 -19.40
C TYR A 73 -13.91 12.31 -18.06
N SER A 74 -13.20 12.44 -16.93
CA SER A 74 -13.79 12.28 -15.60
C SER A 74 -13.14 13.20 -14.55
N PRO A 75 -13.92 14.06 -13.89
CA PRO A 75 -13.46 14.81 -12.72
C PRO A 75 -13.36 13.94 -11.46
N SER A 76 -14.06 12.81 -11.40
CA SER A 76 -14.16 11.97 -10.18
C SER A 76 -13.29 10.73 -10.20
N ALA A 77 -12.86 10.25 -11.37
CA ALA A 77 -12.01 9.06 -11.46
C ALA A 77 -10.67 9.27 -10.75
N TYR A 78 -10.21 8.24 -10.03
CA TYR A 78 -8.88 8.25 -9.44
C TYR A 78 -7.82 8.09 -10.54
N VAL A 79 -6.75 8.88 -10.44
CA VAL A 79 -5.53 8.69 -11.22
C VAL A 79 -4.53 8.05 -10.28
N ILE A 80 -4.08 6.85 -10.60
CA ILE A 80 -3.16 6.06 -9.79
C ILE A 80 -1.77 6.14 -10.43
N ILE A 81 -0.74 6.45 -9.64
CA ILE A 81 0.65 6.55 -10.06
C ILE A 81 1.52 5.61 -9.24
N CYS A 82 2.28 4.73 -9.88
CA CYS A 82 3.16 3.80 -9.17
C CYS A 82 4.47 4.47 -8.77
N GLN A 83 4.94 4.22 -7.54
CA GLN A 83 6.29 4.58 -7.13
C GLN A 83 7.31 3.81 -8.00
N ARG A 84 8.49 4.41 -8.26
CA ARG A 84 9.56 3.66 -8.89
C ARG A 84 10.05 2.50 -8.03
N ILE A 85 10.22 1.33 -8.63
CA ILE A 85 10.75 0.13 -7.97
C ILE A 85 12.28 0.21 -7.90
N GLY A 86 12.83 -0.03 -6.71
CA GLY A 86 14.27 0.01 -6.45
C GLY A 86 14.64 1.11 -5.44
N SER A 87 15.87 1.62 -5.55
CA SER A 87 16.38 2.67 -4.66
C SER A 87 15.83 4.05 -5.04
N ALA A 88 14.58 4.31 -4.69
CA ALA A 88 13.90 5.60 -4.86
C ALA A 88 13.53 6.23 -3.51
N ASP A 89 13.42 7.56 -3.45
CA ASP A 89 12.89 8.24 -2.27
C ASP A 89 11.38 7.95 -2.16
N PRO A 90 10.90 7.41 -1.01
CA PRO A 90 9.47 7.19 -0.73
C PRO A 90 8.56 8.39 -1.01
N LEU A 91 9.08 9.62 -0.90
CA LEU A 91 8.32 10.86 -1.05
C LEU A 91 8.52 11.56 -2.40
N GLU A 92 9.28 10.98 -3.35
CA GLU A 92 9.65 11.66 -4.59
C GLU A 92 8.45 12.11 -5.44
N LEU A 93 7.32 11.38 -5.37
CA LEU A 93 6.08 11.73 -6.08
C LEU A 93 5.15 12.66 -5.29
N TYR A 94 5.32 12.78 -3.98
CA TYR A 94 4.47 13.65 -3.13
C TYR A 94 4.76 15.13 -3.35
N GLN A 95 6.01 15.44 -3.67
CA GLN A 95 6.48 16.80 -3.89
C GLN A 95 6.39 17.21 -5.37
N ALA A 96 5.93 16.31 -6.24
CA ALA A 96 5.99 16.48 -7.68
C ALA A 96 4.83 17.33 -8.26
N ASP A 97 3.81 17.66 -7.47
CA ASP A 97 2.62 18.43 -7.89
C ASP A 97 1.99 17.86 -9.18
N ILE A 98 1.67 16.55 -9.14
CA ILE A 98 1.17 15.80 -10.31
C ILE A 98 -0.30 16.14 -10.60
N GLY A 99 -1.09 16.38 -9.57
CA GLY A 99 -2.53 16.62 -9.69
C GLY A 99 -3.13 17.08 -8.37
N SER A 100 -4.23 17.81 -8.45
CA SER A 100 -4.82 18.53 -7.30
C SER A 100 -5.90 17.75 -6.54
N HIS A 101 -6.48 16.70 -7.13
CA HIS A 101 -7.52 15.89 -6.48
C HIS A 101 -7.61 14.48 -7.08
N ASN A 102 -8.17 13.53 -6.31
CA ASN A 102 -8.34 12.13 -6.69
C ASN A 102 -7.06 11.53 -7.31
N LEU A 103 -5.92 11.85 -6.70
CA LEU A 103 -4.61 11.31 -7.04
C LEU A 103 -4.23 10.28 -5.97
N VAL A 104 -3.74 9.13 -6.42
CA VAL A 104 -3.37 7.99 -5.57
C VAL A 104 -1.97 7.57 -5.93
N VAL A 105 -1.11 7.34 -4.95
CA VAL A 105 0.18 6.67 -5.17
C VAL A 105 0.03 5.18 -4.89
N ASP A 106 0.56 4.34 -5.77
CA ASP A 106 0.63 2.91 -5.60
C ASP A 106 2.02 2.48 -5.10
N LEU A 107 2.02 1.55 -4.15
CA LEU A 107 3.17 0.98 -3.46
C LEU A 107 3.08 -0.54 -3.51
N HIS A 108 4.16 -1.17 -3.93
CA HIS A 108 4.23 -2.63 -4.02
C HIS A 108 5.14 -3.15 -2.90
N TYR A 109 4.56 -3.91 -1.97
CA TYR A 109 5.25 -4.42 -0.80
C TYR A 109 5.44 -5.92 -0.88
N TYR A 110 6.68 -6.30 -1.16
CA TYR A 110 7.14 -7.68 -1.14
C TYR A 110 8.26 -7.82 -0.10
N ASN A 111 8.22 -8.90 0.68
CA ASN A 111 9.36 -9.40 1.45
C ASN A 111 10.11 -10.50 0.65
N LEU A 112 10.30 -10.21 -0.63
CA LEU A 112 10.88 -11.09 -1.66
C LEU A 112 11.76 -10.23 -2.57
N PHE A 113 12.50 -10.89 -3.47
CA PHE A 113 13.31 -10.29 -4.56
C PHE A 113 14.56 -9.50 -4.15
N ASP A 114 14.57 -8.88 -2.97
CA ASP A 114 15.79 -8.32 -2.39
C ASP A 114 16.57 -9.39 -1.61
N THR A 115 17.89 -9.42 -1.81
CA THR A 115 18.81 -10.29 -1.06
C THR A 115 18.72 -10.11 0.45
N PHE A 116 18.29 -8.94 0.92
CA PHE A 116 18.00 -8.63 2.32
C PHE A 116 17.05 -9.64 2.96
N PHE A 117 16.04 -10.12 2.22
CA PHE A 117 15.02 -11.04 2.74
C PHE A 117 15.45 -12.51 2.73
N VAL A 118 16.54 -12.88 2.06
CA VAL A 118 16.93 -14.29 1.84
C VAL A 118 17.20 -15.05 3.14
N ASN A 119 17.80 -14.39 4.12
CA ASN A 119 18.23 -15.02 5.37
C ASN A 119 17.38 -14.60 6.59
N LEU A 120 16.26 -13.92 6.37
CA LEU A 120 15.39 -13.49 7.47
C LEU A 120 14.57 -14.66 8.01
N SER A 121 14.46 -14.74 9.33
CA SER A 121 13.50 -15.64 9.97
C SER A 121 12.06 -15.15 9.80
N ALA A 122 11.07 -15.97 10.19
CA ALA A 122 9.67 -15.55 10.20
C ALA A 122 9.45 -14.30 11.08
N ILE A 123 10.07 -14.26 12.27
CA ILE A 123 9.95 -13.10 13.17
C ILE A 123 10.63 -11.85 12.59
N ASP A 124 11.77 -11.99 11.91
CA ASP A 124 12.44 -10.85 11.29
C ASP A 124 11.59 -10.25 10.17
N ASN A 125 10.95 -11.08 9.35
CA ASN A 125 10.00 -10.64 8.32
C ASN A 125 8.81 -9.88 8.92
N ILE A 126 8.23 -10.39 9.99
CA ILE A 126 7.13 -9.73 10.72
C ILE A 126 7.60 -8.39 11.29
N GLN A 127 8.77 -8.36 11.94
CA GLN A 127 9.32 -7.13 12.50
C GLN A 127 9.65 -6.09 11.42
N PHE A 128 10.06 -6.52 10.23
CA PHE A 128 10.28 -5.62 9.11
C PHE A 128 9.00 -4.88 8.70
N ILE A 129 7.84 -5.54 8.71
CA ILE A 129 6.56 -4.91 8.40
C ILE A 129 6.28 -3.75 9.38
N TYR A 130 6.35 -4.01 10.69
CA TYR A 130 6.09 -2.99 11.71
C TYR A 130 7.16 -1.89 11.76
N LYS A 131 8.44 -2.23 11.58
CA LYS A 131 9.53 -1.24 11.73
C LYS A 131 9.76 -0.41 10.48
N SER A 132 9.53 -0.97 9.30
CA SER A 132 9.82 -0.32 8.02
C SER A 132 8.54 0.08 7.29
N ARG A 133 7.67 -0.88 6.95
CA ARG A 133 6.48 -0.61 6.12
C ARG A 133 5.46 0.27 6.84
N GLU A 134 5.25 0.06 8.14
CA GLU A 134 4.36 0.91 8.94
C GLU A 134 4.91 2.35 9.03
N ALA A 135 6.20 2.51 9.31
CA ALA A 135 6.82 3.83 9.38
C ALA A 135 6.73 4.58 8.03
N GLN A 136 6.99 3.88 6.91
CA GLN A 136 6.82 4.44 5.57
C GLN A 136 5.37 4.86 5.33
N LEU A 137 4.40 4.00 5.64
CA LEU A 137 2.99 4.26 5.44
C LEU A 137 2.48 5.43 6.31
N GLN A 138 2.93 5.52 7.56
CA GLN A 138 2.62 6.65 8.46
C GLN A 138 3.19 7.97 7.92
N ALA A 139 4.42 7.96 7.41
CA ALA A 139 5.03 9.14 6.81
C ALA A 139 4.26 9.60 5.56
N LEU A 140 3.85 8.67 4.70
CA LEU A 140 3.10 8.96 3.48
C LEU A 140 1.68 9.47 3.77
N ASN A 141 0.95 8.81 4.67
CA ASN A 141 -0.38 9.27 5.09
C ASN A 141 -0.33 10.62 5.83
N GLY A 142 0.76 10.91 6.53
CA GLY A 142 0.98 12.20 7.20
C GLY A 142 1.43 13.31 6.26
N ALA A 143 1.93 12.96 5.07
CA ALA A 143 2.23 13.92 4.03
C ALA A 143 0.92 14.41 3.40
N ASN A 144 0.72 15.71 3.34
CA ASN A 144 -0.45 16.33 2.70
C ASN A 144 -0.37 16.17 1.16
N GLY A 145 -0.56 14.95 0.66
CA GLY A 145 -0.34 14.55 -0.73
C GLY A 145 -1.36 13.53 -1.23
N PRO A 146 -0.99 12.70 -2.23
CA PRO A 146 -1.87 11.67 -2.78
C PRO A 146 -2.38 10.68 -1.73
N LEU A 147 -3.52 10.04 -2.00
CA LEU A 147 -3.96 8.89 -1.23
C LEU A 147 -2.98 7.72 -1.42
N VAL A 148 -2.86 6.84 -0.43
CA VAL A 148 -1.92 5.73 -0.44
C VAL A 148 -2.64 4.42 -0.76
N PHE A 149 -2.19 3.72 -1.79
CA PHE A 149 -2.65 2.39 -2.16
C PHE A 149 -1.50 1.39 -2.02
N ILE A 150 -1.74 0.25 -1.36
CA ILE A 150 -0.82 -0.90 -1.41
C ILE A 150 -1.36 -1.86 -2.48
N GLY A 151 -1.06 -1.58 -3.75
CA GLY A 151 -1.66 -2.28 -4.90
C GLY A 151 -1.16 -3.69 -5.10
N GLU A 152 0.03 -4.00 -4.59
CA GLU A 152 0.57 -5.36 -4.62
C GLU A 152 1.23 -5.78 -3.31
N TRP A 153 0.83 -6.94 -2.82
CA TRP A 153 1.48 -7.69 -1.74
C TRP A 153 1.02 -9.16 -1.76
N VAL A 154 1.78 -10.03 -1.09
CA VAL A 154 1.53 -11.48 -1.00
C VAL A 154 1.71 -11.98 0.44
N ASN A 155 1.08 -13.10 0.77
CA ASN A 155 1.39 -13.89 1.96
C ASN A 155 2.51 -14.90 1.69
N GLU A 156 3.53 -14.51 0.92
CA GLU A 156 4.68 -15.33 0.54
C GLU A 156 5.99 -14.63 0.91
N TRP A 157 7.01 -15.42 1.22
CA TRP A 157 8.34 -14.98 1.66
C TRP A 157 9.40 -16.04 1.37
N ASN A 158 10.67 -15.74 1.64
CA ASN A 158 11.77 -16.70 1.40
C ASN A 158 11.92 -17.81 2.47
N VAL A 159 11.05 -17.83 3.49
CA VAL A 159 11.14 -18.83 4.58
C VAL A 159 10.58 -20.19 4.11
N THR A 160 11.48 -21.09 3.72
CA THR A 160 11.13 -22.40 3.11
C THR A 160 10.44 -23.40 4.05
N SER A 161 10.57 -23.23 5.37
CA SER A 161 9.98 -24.11 6.39
C SER A 161 8.92 -23.42 7.25
N GLY A 162 8.32 -22.34 6.76
CA GLY A 162 7.29 -21.59 7.49
C GLY A 162 6.09 -22.47 7.85
N SER A 163 5.79 -22.54 9.14
CA SER A 163 4.57 -23.16 9.66
C SER A 163 3.33 -22.35 9.27
N GLN A 164 2.16 -22.99 9.29
CA GLN A 164 0.90 -22.29 9.02
C GLN A 164 0.67 -21.11 9.99
N SER A 165 1.07 -21.24 11.26
CA SER A 165 0.99 -20.15 12.24
C SER A 165 1.89 -18.97 11.88
N GLU A 166 3.10 -19.22 11.38
CA GLU A 166 4.00 -18.14 10.96
C GLU A 166 3.43 -17.37 9.77
N TYR A 167 2.87 -18.06 8.77
CA TYR A 167 2.15 -17.40 7.67
C TYR A 167 0.93 -16.61 8.14
N GLN A 168 0.18 -17.13 9.13
CA GLN A 168 -0.95 -16.39 9.71
C GLN A 168 -0.48 -15.14 10.45
N ASP A 169 0.65 -15.21 11.16
CA ASP A 169 1.23 -14.07 11.89
C ASP A 169 1.77 -13.02 10.93
N PHE A 170 2.41 -13.45 9.84
CA PHE A 170 2.87 -12.58 8.76
C PHE A 170 1.74 -11.89 8.03
N GLY A 171 0.76 -12.65 7.54
CA GLY A 171 -0.44 -12.11 6.91
C GLY A 171 -1.21 -11.16 7.82
N ARG A 172 -1.29 -11.45 9.13
CA ARG A 172 -1.89 -10.54 10.12
C ARG A 172 -1.11 -9.23 10.24
N ALA A 173 0.21 -9.29 10.38
CA ALA A 173 1.04 -8.08 10.46
C ALA A 173 0.91 -7.21 9.21
N GLN A 174 0.92 -7.82 8.02
CA GLN A 174 0.66 -7.13 6.76
C GLN A 174 -0.70 -6.44 6.77
N LEU A 175 -1.78 -7.16 7.10
CA LEU A 175 -3.13 -6.58 7.15
C LEU A 175 -3.26 -5.48 8.21
N GLU A 176 -2.68 -5.63 9.40
CA GLU A 176 -2.70 -4.62 10.46
C GLU A 176 -2.09 -3.29 9.98
N VAL A 177 -0.96 -3.37 9.26
CA VAL A 177 -0.28 -2.20 8.72
C VAL A 177 -0.97 -1.68 7.46
N TYR A 178 -1.26 -2.52 6.47
CA TYR A 178 -1.77 -2.10 5.16
C TYR A 178 -3.22 -1.59 5.25
N ASN A 179 -3.98 -1.97 6.27
CA ASN A 179 -5.30 -1.36 6.56
C ASN A 179 -5.22 0.14 6.91
N ALA A 180 -4.03 0.68 7.20
CA ALA A 180 -3.84 2.11 7.38
C ALA A 180 -3.69 2.88 6.06
N ALA A 181 -3.55 2.20 4.92
CA ALA A 181 -3.44 2.86 3.61
C ALA A 181 -4.74 3.59 3.27
N SER A 182 -4.62 4.88 2.94
CA SER A 182 -5.77 5.78 2.80
C SER A 182 -6.66 5.49 1.59
N PHE A 183 -6.17 4.73 0.60
CA PHE A 183 -6.95 4.21 -0.52
C PHE A 183 -7.26 2.71 -0.39
N GLY A 184 -6.60 2.00 0.52
CA GLY A 184 -6.73 0.57 0.74
C GLY A 184 -5.57 -0.25 0.18
N TRP A 185 -5.83 -1.53 -0.08
CA TRP A 185 -4.84 -2.48 -0.56
C TRP A 185 -5.46 -3.50 -1.52
N ALA A 186 -4.64 -4.11 -2.38
CA ALA A 186 -5.02 -5.23 -3.23
C ALA A 186 -3.97 -6.35 -3.12
N TYR A 187 -4.46 -7.59 -2.99
CA TYR A 187 -3.60 -8.76 -2.91
C TYR A 187 -3.19 -9.20 -4.31
N TRP A 188 -1.90 -9.47 -4.50
CA TRP A 188 -1.37 -10.04 -5.73
C TRP A 188 -1.21 -11.57 -5.56
N THR A 189 -2.06 -12.43 -6.11
CA THR A 189 -3.20 -12.19 -6.99
C THR A 189 -4.39 -13.06 -6.55
N LEU A 190 -5.55 -12.88 -7.18
CA LEU A 190 -6.75 -13.64 -6.83
C LEU A 190 -6.55 -15.16 -6.96
N LYS A 191 -5.86 -15.61 -8.03
CA LYS A 191 -5.58 -17.03 -8.31
C LYS A 191 -4.18 -17.23 -8.88
N ASN A 192 -3.48 -18.24 -8.40
CA ASN A 192 -2.13 -18.58 -8.84
C ASN A 192 -1.86 -20.08 -8.66
N ASP A 193 -0.96 -20.68 -9.44
CA ASP A 193 -0.56 -22.08 -9.26
C ASP A 193 0.35 -22.27 -8.04
N ARG A 194 0.97 -21.19 -7.55
CA ARG A 194 1.74 -21.15 -6.31
C ARG A 194 0.82 -20.78 -5.15
N LYS A 195 0.76 -21.69 -4.17
CA LYS A 195 -0.13 -21.63 -3.00
C LYS A 195 -0.22 -20.27 -2.33
N HIS A 196 0.91 -19.68 -1.95
CA HIS A 196 0.91 -18.43 -1.18
C HIS A 196 0.76 -17.18 -2.05
N TRP A 197 0.92 -17.28 -3.37
CA TRP A 197 0.56 -16.22 -4.32
C TRP A 197 -0.94 -16.21 -4.65
N ASP A 198 -1.66 -17.29 -4.33
CA ASP A 198 -3.09 -17.43 -4.58
C ASP A 198 -3.88 -16.96 -3.34
N PHE A 199 -4.58 -15.82 -3.47
CA PHE A 199 -5.40 -15.27 -2.40
C PHE A 199 -6.51 -16.24 -1.97
N GLU A 200 -7.24 -16.83 -2.92
CA GLU A 200 -8.36 -17.75 -2.67
C GLU A 200 -7.89 -19.01 -1.92
N TRP A 201 -6.72 -19.54 -2.28
CA TRP A 201 -6.08 -20.67 -1.61
C TRP A 201 -5.68 -20.31 -0.18
N ASN A 202 -5.04 -19.16 0.03
CA ASN A 202 -4.62 -18.72 1.37
C ASN A 202 -5.81 -18.63 2.33
N ILE A 203 -6.94 -18.05 1.88
CA ILE A 203 -8.16 -17.93 2.69
C ILE A 203 -8.75 -19.32 2.97
N ARG A 204 -8.95 -20.15 1.94
CA ARG A 204 -9.58 -21.48 2.09
C ARG A 204 -8.78 -22.45 2.95
N ASN A 205 -7.45 -22.33 2.92
CA ASN A 205 -6.54 -23.18 3.68
C ASN A 205 -6.09 -22.53 4.99
N ASN A 206 -6.71 -21.41 5.39
CA ASN A 206 -6.46 -20.73 6.66
C ASN A 206 -5.00 -20.27 6.85
N TYR A 207 -4.31 -19.91 5.76
CA TYR A 207 -2.95 -19.33 5.81
C TYR A 207 -2.98 -17.81 5.91
N LEU A 208 -4.01 -17.17 5.35
CA LEU A 208 -4.32 -15.76 5.55
C LEU A 208 -5.69 -15.64 6.21
N ARG A 209 -5.76 -14.89 7.30
CA ARG A 209 -7.02 -14.63 8.01
C ARG A 209 -7.35 -13.16 7.84
N LEU A 210 -8.32 -12.87 6.98
CA LEU A 210 -8.97 -11.57 7.01
C LEU A 210 -9.67 -11.49 8.37
N SER A 211 -9.39 -10.46 9.15
CA SER A 211 -10.17 -10.22 10.36
C SER A 211 -11.63 -10.08 9.95
N SER A 212 -12.48 -11.05 10.29
CA SER A 212 -13.92 -10.82 10.33
C SER A 212 -14.07 -9.71 11.32
N SER A 213 -14.39 -8.49 10.89
CA SER A 213 -14.50 -7.27 11.72
C SER A 213 -14.66 -7.61 13.20
N GLU A 214 -13.55 -7.85 13.89
CA GLU A 214 -13.58 -7.97 15.33
C GLU A 214 -13.82 -6.52 15.65
N LYS A 215 -15.09 -6.21 15.94
CA LYS A 215 -15.48 -4.96 16.57
C LYS A 215 -14.35 -4.69 17.52
N ARG A 216 -13.56 -3.63 17.27
CA ARG A 216 -12.63 -3.13 18.26
C ARG A 216 -13.51 -2.81 19.46
N VAL A 217 -13.70 -3.79 20.33
CA VAL A 217 -14.05 -3.56 21.71
C VAL A 217 -12.75 -2.94 22.20
N PHE A 218 -12.61 -1.64 21.95
CA PHE A 218 -11.74 -0.81 22.77
C PHE A 218 -12.05 -1.25 24.19
N ASN A 219 -11.04 -1.80 24.86
CA ASN A 219 -11.14 -2.19 26.26
C ASN A 219 -11.49 -0.93 27.07
N SER A 220 -12.79 -0.62 27.14
CA SER A 220 -13.38 0.38 28.02
C SER A 220 -13.10 0.02 29.49
N LEU A 221 -12.70 -1.23 29.77
CA LEU A 221 -12.18 -1.67 31.04
C LEU A 221 -10.88 -0.98 31.46
N ARG A 222 -9.99 -0.58 30.54
CA ARG A 222 -8.77 0.17 30.94
C ARG A 222 -9.10 1.61 31.36
N TRP A 223 -10.06 2.26 30.69
CA TRP A 223 -10.51 3.60 31.05
C TRP A 223 -11.44 3.62 32.27
N LEU A 224 -12.26 2.58 32.47
CA LEU A 224 -13.07 2.42 33.69
C LEU A 224 -12.18 2.17 34.91
N LEU A 225 -11.13 1.35 34.80
CA LEU A 225 -10.17 1.14 35.88
C LEU A 225 -9.38 2.42 36.22
N LEU A 226 -8.90 3.15 35.21
CA LEU A 226 -8.21 4.43 35.43
C LEU A 226 -9.14 5.53 36.00
N ALA A 227 -10.40 5.60 35.55
CA ALA A 227 -11.38 6.52 36.10
C ALA A 227 -11.73 6.18 37.56
N SER A 228 -11.89 4.91 37.90
CA SER A 228 -12.16 4.50 39.28
C SER A 228 -10.99 4.79 40.24
N ILE A 229 -9.74 4.72 39.77
CA ILE A 229 -8.57 5.07 40.59
C ILE A 229 -8.51 6.60 40.83
N CYS A 230 -8.83 7.43 39.83
CA CYS A 230 -8.90 8.89 40.01
C CYS A 230 -10.05 9.32 40.93
N PHE A 231 -11.23 8.69 40.84
CA PHE A 231 -12.37 9.02 41.72
C PHE A 231 -12.10 8.65 43.19
N TYR A 232 -11.43 7.53 43.46
CA TYR A 232 -11.04 7.16 44.82
C TYR A 232 -9.97 8.09 45.40
N GLN A 233 -9.01 8.57 44.58
CA GLN A 233 -8.01 9.53 45.04
C GLN A 233 -8.60 10.92 45.32
N CYS A 234 -9.56 11.39 44.52
CA CYS A 234 -10.25 12.66 44.80
C CYS A 234 -11.11 12.63 46.08
N GLN A 235 -11.84 11.53 46.35
CA GLN A 235 -12.64 11.42 47.58
C GLN A 235 -11.79 11.34 48.86
N ILE A 236 -10.59 10.74 48.78
CA ILE A 236 -9.68 10.70 49.94
C ILE A 236 -9.07 12.09 50.21
N LEU A 237 -8.78 12.88 49.18
CA LEU A 237 -8.28 14.26 49.34
C LEU A 237 -9.35 15.20 49.95
N GLU A 238 -10.61 15.12 49.50
CA GLU A 238 -11.72 15.93 50.07
C GLU A 238 -12.07 15.55 51.53
N LEU A 239 -11.83 14.30 51.94
CA LEU A 239 -12.03 13.87 53.34
C LEU A 239 -10.90 14.31 54.27
N VAL A 240 -9.68 14.51 53.76
CA VAL A 240 -8.52 14.98 54.55
C VAL A 240 -8.54 16.51 54.70
N GLU A 241 -9.03 17.26 53.71
CA GLU A 241 -9.16 18.72 53.80
C GLU A 241 -10.29 19.20 54.73
N ASN A 242 -11.24 18.33 55.11
CA ASN A 242 -12.30 18.64 56.07
C ASN A 242 -11.95 18.31 57.54
N TRP A 243 -10.69 17.99 57.83
CA TRP A 243 -10.20 17.67 59.19
C TRP A 243 -8.91 18.43 59.59
N ILE A 244 -8.69 19.62 59.03
CA ILE A 244 -7.69 20.60 59.52
C ILE A 244 -8.35 21.97 59.68
#